data_AF-A0AAE1RFQ9-F1
#
_entry.id   AF-A0AAE1RFQ9-F1
#
_cell.length_a   1.000
_cell.length_b   1.000
_cell.length_c   1.000
_cell.angle_alpha   90.00
_cell.angle_beta   90.00
_cell.angle_gamma   90.00
#
_symmetry.space_group_name_H-M   'P 1'
#
loop_
_entity.id
_entity.type
_entity.pdbx_description
1 polymer ?
#
loop_
_entity_poly.entity_id
_entity_poly.type
_entity_poly.pdbx_seq_one_letter_code
_entity_poly.pdbx_strand_id
1 'polypeptide(L)'
;MSFAACKIMHCPTGIENCAAGFITHSAADITPQIIHTADVDSDWPATKPIGHIPNLVVSAGNVLEVYLVRVEQASSRDAAEVKRGGLMTGISAASLELVCNYRLHGNIYSMGVLTTGGVDGGRRRDSIILCFEDAKMSVLEFDDATHGLRTR
;
A
#
# COMPACT_ATOMS: atom_id res chain seq x y z
N MET A 1 9.27 30.38 -38.52
CA MET A 1 9.63 29.46 -37.42
C MET A 1 8.35 29.05 -36.73
N SER A 2 8.00 27.77 -36.71
CA SER A 2 6.83 27.26 -35.99
C SER A 2 7.26 26.61 -34.68
N PHE A 3 6.48 26.84 -33.62
CA PHE A 3 6.64 26.19 -32.34
C PHE A 3 5.43 25.30 -32.09
N ALA A 4 5.65 24.18 -31.40
CA ALA A 4 4.59 23.27 -30.98
C ALA A 4 4.68 23.02 -29.47
N ALA A 5 3.54 22.77 -28.84
CA ALA A 5 3.44 22.40 -27.43
C ALA A 5 2.68 21.08 -27.29
N CYS A 6 3.18 20.19 -26.44
CA CYS A 6 2.52 18.92 -26.12
C CYS A 6 1.75 19.05 -24.80
N LYS A 7 0.50 18.59 -24.77
CA LYS A 7 -0.33 18.49 -23.57
C LYS A 7 -0.91 17.09 -23.49
N ILE A 8 -0.75 16.45 -22.34
CA ILE A 8 -1.39 15.15 -22.08
C ILE A 8 -2.81 15.41 -21.55
N MET A 9 -3.78 14.79 -22.23
CA MET A 9 -5.20 14.91 -21.87
C MET A 9 -5.67 13.81 -20.93
N HIS A 10 -5.02 12.65 -20.97
CA HIS A 10 -5.34 11.49 -20.13
C HIS A 10 -4.05 10.77 -19.75
N CYS A 11 -3.92 10.40 -18.48
CA CYS A 11 -2.76 9.66 -18.00
C CYS A 11 -2.79 8.21 -18.48
N PRO A 12 -1.63 7.54 -18.60
CA PRO A 12 -1.61 6.10 -18.84
C PRO A 12 -2.32 5.36 -17.70
N THR A 13 -3.10 4.33 -18.05
CA THR A 13 -3.86 3.50 -17.09
C THR A 13 -3.47 2.03 -17.11
N GLY A 14 -2.62 1.61 -18.07
CA GLY A 14 -2.11 0.25 -18.13
C GLY A 14 -1.07 0.04 -17.02
N ILE A 15 -1.38 -0.81 -16.04
CA ILE A 15 -0.47 -1.14 -14.95
C ILE A 15 0.63 -2.08 -15.47
N GLU A 16 1.88 -1.73 -15.22
CA GLU A 16 3.06 -2.46 -15.69
C GLU A 16 3.80 -3.16 -14.54
N ASN A 17 3.91 -2.51 -13.38
CA ASN A 17 4.48 -3.11 -12.19
C ASN A 17 3.54 -2.95 -10.98
N CYS A 18 3.56 -3.92 -10.08
CA CYS A 18 2.87 -3.86 -8.80
C CYS A 18 3.75 -4.45 -7.69
N ALA A 19 3.69 -3.85 -6.51
CA ALA A 19 4.40 -4.33 -5.33
C ALA A 19 3.60 -4.00 -4.07
N ALA A 20 3.87 -4.74 -2.99
CA ALA A 20 3.28 -4.48 -1.68
C ALA A 20 4.40 -4.19 -0.67
N GLY A 21 4.20 -3.19 0.19
CA GLY A 21 5.18 -2.78 1.19
C GLY A 21 4.63 -1.85 2.26
N PHE A 22 5.30 -1.77 3.39
CA PHE A 22 4.98 -0.88 4.50
C PHE A 22 5.61 0.50 4.27
N ILE A 23 5.04 1.26 3.31
CA ILE A 23 5.61 2.54 2.82
C ILE A 23 5.22 3.71 3.71
N THR A 24 3.94 3.81 4.05
CA THR A 24 3.37 4.96 4.78
C THR A 24 3.44 4.78 6.29
N HIS A 25 3.39 3.53 6.75
CA HIS A 25 3.41 3.11 8.14
C HIS A 25 4.35 1.92 8.31
N SER A 26 4.78 1.63 9.53
CA SER A 26 5.62 0.46 9.82
C SER A 26 4.76 -0.78 10.10
N ALA A 27 5.27 -1.96 9.72
CA ALA A 27 4.71 -3.24 10.14
C ALA A 27 4.69 -3.42 11.67
N ALA A 28 5.58 -2.72 12.38
CA ALA A 28 5.72 -2.76 13.82
C ALA A 28 4.87 -1.71 14.56
N ASP A 29 4.14 -0.84 13.85
CA ASP A 29 3.20 0.12 14.45
C ASP A 29 1.94 -0.58 14.96
N ILE A 30 2.12 -1.61 15.80
CA ILE A 30 1.04 -2.28 16.53
C ILE A 30 0.52 -1.28 17.55
N THR A 31 -0.56 -0.58 17.21
CA THR A 31 -1.40 0.04 18.24
C THR A 31 -2.37 -1.05 18.68
N PRO A 32 -2.25 -1.63 19.90
CA PRO A 32 -3.28 -2.52 20.38
C PRO A 32 -4.58 -1.71 20.41
N GLN A 33 -5.55 -2.07 19.56
CA GLN A 33 -6.92 -1.62 19.80
C GLN A 33 -7.27 -2.19 21.17
N ILE A 34 -7.30 -1.33 22.18
CA ILE A 34 -7.76 -1.67 23.52
C ILE A 34 -9.23 -2.06 23.33
N ILE A 35 -9.47 -3.38 23.26
CA ILE A 35 -10.80 -3.94 23.44
C ILE A 35 -11.19 -3.52 24.86
N HIS A 36 -12.10 -2.56 24.98
CA HIS A 36 -12.76 -2.26 26.24
C HIS A 36 -13.42 -3.55 26.72
N THR A 37 -12.74 -4.27 27.62
CA THR A 37 -13.25 -5.45 28.31
C THR A 37 -14.18 -4.96 29.41
N ALA A 38 -15.39 -4.63 29.01
CA ALA A 38 -16.53 -4.53 29.90
C ALA A 38 -17.69 -5.30 29.25
N ASP A 39 -17.59 -6.63 29.19
CA ASP A 39 -18.63 -7.49 29.75
C ASP A 39 -18.29 -8.98 29.69
N VAL A 40 -18.90 -9.66 30.65
CA VAL A 40 -18.80 -11.06 31.08
C VAL A 40 -19.28 -12.04 29.99
N ASP A 41 -18.65 -13.21 29.92
CA ASP A 41 -19.07 -14.46 29.24
C ASP A 41 -19.61 -14.37 27.80
N SER A 42 -18.71 -14.47 26.83
CA SER A 42 -19.09 -14.63 25.42
C SER A 42 -18.07 -15.49 24.67
N ASP A 43 -18.40 -16.78 24.56
CA ASP A 43 -17.67 -17.86 23.87
C ASP A 43 -17.74 -17.70 22.34
N TRP A 44 -17.36 -16.51 21.84
CA TRP A 44 -17.27 -16.20 20.41
C TRP A 44 -15.87 -16.55 19.91
N PRO A 45 -15.70 -17.18 18.73
CA PRO A 45 -14.38 -17.32 18.14
C PRO A 45 -13.87 -15.92 17.83
N ALA A 46 -12.90 -15.46 18.62
CA ALA A 46 -12.27 -14.17 18.42
C ALA A 46 -11.74 -14.11 16.99
N THR A 47 -12.44 -13.38 16.12
CA THR A 47 -11.94 -13.09 14.77
C THR A 47 -10.62 -12.37 14.96
N LYS A 48 -9.50 -13.02 14.63
CA LYS A 48 -8.17 -12.43 14.82
C LYS A 48 -8.17 -11.06 14.13
N PRO A 49 -7.71 -9.99 14.81
CA PRO A 49 -7.60 -8.69 14.16
C PRO A 49 -6.72 -8.85 12.92
N ILE A 50 -7.23 -8.36 11.78
CA ILE A 50 -6.44 -8.29 10.55
C ILE A 50 -5.26 -7.38 10.87
N GLY A 51 -4.03 -7.90 10.73
CA GLY A 51 -2.83 -7.10 10.94
C GLY A 51 -2.76 -5.92 9.96
N HIS A 52 -1.80 -5.02 10.16
CA HIS A 52 -1.61 -3.89 9.26
C HIS A 52 -1.41 -4.39 7.82
N ILE A 53 -2.25 -3.88 6.91
CA ILE A 53 -2.22 -4.26 5.50
C ILE A 53 -1.18 -3.38 4.79
N PRO A 54 -0.21 -3.96 4.08
CA PRO A 54 0.79 -3.18 3.37
C PRO A 54 0.14 -2.28 2.31
N ASN A 55 0.81 -1.18 1.98
CA ASN A 55 0.43 -0.35 0.86
C ASN A 55 0.57 -1.13 -0.45
N LEU A 56 -0.34 -0.88 -1.39
CA LEU A 56 -0.21 -1.32 -2.78
C LEU A 56 0.47 -0.21 -3.58
N VAL A 57 1.61 -0.51 -4.17
CA VAL A 57 2.35 0.41 -5.04
C VAL A 57 2.20 -0.08 -6.48
N VAL A 58 1.77 0.78 -7.39
CA VAL A 58 1.61 0.46 -8.81
C VAL A 58 2.27 1.51 -9.70
N SER A 59 2.75 1.07 -10.86
CA SER A 59 3.23 1.94 -11.92
C SER A 59 2.45 1.73 -13.21
N ALA A 60 2.25 2.82 -13.95
CA ALA A 60 1.68 2.82 -15.30
C ALA A 60 2.50 3.77 -16.19
N GLY A 61 3.46 3.22 -16.95
CA GLY A 61 4.38 4.03 -17.74
C GLY A 61 5.20 4.99 -16.87
N ASN A 62 4.88 6.27 -16.93
CA ASN A 62 5.54 7.32 -16.15
C ASN A 62 4.75 7.77 -14.91
N VAL A 63 3.69 7.06 -14.54
CA VAL A 63 2.87 7.37 -13.36
C VAL A 63 3.17 6.34 -12.26
N LEU A 64 3.40 6.82 -11.04
CA LEU A 64 3.58 6.03 -9.82
C LEU A 64 2.45 6.35 -8.84
N GLU A 65 1.77 5.33 -8.36
CA GLU A 65 0.66 5.48 -7.41
C GLU A 65 0.86 4.57 -6.20
N VAL A 66 0.54 5.10 -5.03
CA VAL A 66 0.56 4.37 -3.76
C VAL A 66 -0.84 4.38 -3.17
N TYR A 67 -1.35 3.20 -2.87
CA TYR A 67 -2.69 2.98 -2.34
C TYR A 67 -2.64 2.38 -0.93
N LEU A 68 -3.59 2.77 -0.09
CA LEU A 68 -3.98 2.05 1.12
C LEU A 68 -5.09 1.05 0.76
N VAL A 69 -5.02 -0.12 1.36
CA VAL A 69 -6.06 -1.14 1.23
C VAL A 69 -6.97 -1.04 2.45
N ARG A 70 -8.22 -0.62 2.24
CA ARG A 70 -9.25 -0.59 3.26
C ARG A 70 -10.07 -1.87 3.17
N VAL A 71 -10.31 -2.50 4.31
CA VAL A 71 -11.05 -3.76 4.42
C VAL A 71 -12.18 -3.60 5.40
N GLU A 72 -13.38 -4.01 5.01
CA GLU A 72 -14.57 -4.07 5.85
C GLU A 72 -14.81 -5.51 6.30
N GLN A 73 -14.94 -5.73 7.60
CA GLN A 73 -15.17 -7.05 8.16
C GLN A 73 -16.67 -7.37 8.20
N ALA A 74 -17.05 -8.57 7.76
CA ALA A 74 -18.42 -9.07 7.82
C ALA A 74 -18.86 -9.27 9.28
N SER A 75 -20.09 -8.86 9.59
CA SER A 75 -20.68 -9.10 10.91
C SER A 75 -20.97 -10.59 11.11
N SER A 76 -20.97 -11.07 12.36
CA SER A 76 -21.19 -12.49 12.69
C SER A 76 -22.52 -13.08 12.21
N ARG A 77 -23.47 -12.24 11.75
CA ARG A 77 -24.76 -12.68 11.20
C ARG A 77 -24.69 -13.11 9.73
N ASP A 78 -23.69 -12.69 8.98
CA ASP A 78 -23.52 -12.98 7.55
C ASP A 78 -22.49 -14.09 7.28
N ALA A 79 -21.78 -14.55 8.32
CA ALA A 79 -20.73 -15.56 8.22
C ALA A 79 -21.26 -17.00 8.04
N ALA A 80 -22.57 -17.21 8.08
CA ALA A 80 -23.19 -18.54 8.04
C ALA A 80 -23.16 -19.21 6.66
N GLU A 81 -22.98 -18.49 5.55
CA GLU A 81 -23.10 -19.06 4.21
C GLU A 81 -21.79 -19.24 3.42
N VAL A 82 -20.64 -18.72 3.88
CA VAL A 82 -19.42 -18.80 3.08
C VAL A 82 -18.34 -19.57 3.81
N LYS A 83 -18.39 -20.89 3.66
CA LYS A 83 -17.30 -21.83 3.97
C LYS A 83 -16.13 -21.67 2.97
N ARG A 84 -15.63 -20.44 2.76
CA ARG A 84 -14.36 -20.18 2.08
C ARG A 84 -13.30 -19.99 3.15
N GLY A 85 -12.61 -21.07 3.49
CA GLY A 85 -11.40 -21.01 4.32
C GLY A 85 -10.28 -20.31 3.55
N GLY A 86 -9.69 -19.27 4.14
CA GLY A 86 -8.53 -18.56 3.60
C GLY A 86 -8.27 -17.24 4.32
N LEU A 87 -7.22 -16.50 3.92
CA LEU A 87 -6.86 -15.18 4.46
C LEU A 87 -8.02 -14.15 4.37
N MET A 88 -8.98 -14.38 3.47
CA MET A 88 -10.14 -13.51 3.23
C MET A 88 -11.40 -13.90 4.01
N THR A 89 -11.33 -14.89 4.91
CA THR A 89 -12.48 -15.28 5.73
C THR A 89 -12.89 -14.12 6.64
N GLY A 90 -14.14 -13.67 6.52
CA GLY A 90 -14.68 -12.57 7.33
C GLY A 90 -14.53 -11.18 6.71
N ILE A 91 -14.07 -11.04 5.46
CA ILE A 91 -14.05 -9.74 4.76
C ILE A 91 -15.32 -9.61 3.92
N SER A 92 -16.11 -8.55 4.18
CA SER A 92 -17.33 -8.22 3.44
C SER A 92 -17.05 -7.38 2.19
N ALA A 93 -16.11 -6.44 2.29
CA ALA A 93 -15.73 -5.56 1.19
C ALA A 93 -14.28 -5.10 1.32
N ALA A 94 -13.68 -4.67 0.21
CA ALA A 94 -12.38 -4.03 0.19
C ALA A 94 -12.35 -2.88 -0.82
N SER A 95 -11.65 -1.80 -0.50
CA SER A 95 -11.45 -0.65 -1.38
C SER A 95 -10.00 -0.16 -1.35
N LEU A 96 -9.57 0.45 -2.45
CA LEU A 96 -8.27 1.09 -2.57
C LEU A 96 -8.44 2.60 -2.40
N GLU A 97 -7.69 3.19 -1.48
CA GLU A 97 -7.62 4.62 -1.29
C GLU A 97 -6.26 5.13 -1.79
N LEU A 98 -6.28 6.06 -2.74
CA LEU A 98 -5.06 6.66 -3.27
C LEU A 98 -4.42 7.58 -2.22
N VAL A 99 -3.17 7.32 -1.88
CA VAL A 99 -2.38 8.14 -0.95
C VAL A 99 -1.50 9.12 -1.70
N CYS A 100 -0.74 8.62 -2.66
CA CYS A 100 0.22 9.43 -3.43
C CYS A 100 0.09 9.11 -4.91
N ASN A 101 0.17 10.15 -5.74
CA ASN A 101 0.27 10.04 -7.20
C ASN A 101 1.40 10.95 -7.69
N TYR A 102 2.36 10.35 -8.40
CA TYR A 102 3.48 11.05 -8.99
C TYR A 102 3.54 10.80 -10.48
N ARG A 103 3.73 11.87 -11.23
CA ARG A 103 4.04 11.81 -12.65
C ARG A 103 5.52 12.12 -12.86
N LEU A 104 6.24 11.10 -13.33
CA LEU A 104 7.67 11.15 -13.55
C LEU A 104 7.98 11.61 -14.99
N HIS A 105 9.21 12.10 -15.17
CA HIS A 105 9.75 12.49 -16.47
C HIS A 105 10.52 11.36 -17.17
N GLY A 106 10.15 10.12 -16.87
CA GLY A 106 10.69 8.91 -17.48
C GLY A 106 9.78 7.71 -17.17
N ASN A 107 9.77 6.73 -18.07
CA ASN A 107 8.99 5.51 -17.86
C ASN A 107 9.70 4.61 -16.85
N ILE A 108 8.91 4.03 -15.95
CA ILE A 108 9.37 3.04 -14.98
C ILE A 108 9.45 1.70 -15.72
N TYR A 109 10.64 1.14 -15.84
CA TYR A 109 10.83 -0.18 -16.46
C TYR A 109 10.70 -1.32 -15.46
N SER A 110 11.19 -1.10 -14.24
CA SER A 110 11.12 -2.07 -13.15
C SER A 110 10.98 -1.34 -11.83
N MET A 111 10.30 -1.99 -10.89
CA MET A 111 10.02 -1.47 -9.55
C MET A 111 10.18 -2.59 -8.53
N GLY A 112 10.72 -2.25 -7.37
CA GLY A 112 10.81 -3.15 -6.21
C GLY A 112 10.56 -2.42 -4.91
N VAL A 113 10.26 -3.19 -3.86
CA VAL A 113 10.18 -2.70 -2.49
C VAL A 113 11.39 -3.24 -1.73
N LEU A 114 12.13 -2.34 -1.10
CA LEU A 114 13.28 -2.64 -0.26
C LEU A 114 12.82 -2.66 1.19
N THR A 115 12.77 -3.84 1.77
CA THR A 115 12.47 -3.99 3.19
C THR A 115 13.67 -3.56 4.01
N THR A 116 13.51 -2.52 4.82
CA THR A 116 14.57 -2.06 5.74
C THR A 116 14.49 -2.85 7.04
N GLY A 117 14.59 -4.17 6.93
CA GLY A 117 14.59 -5.09 8.07
C GLY A 117 16.01 -5.40 8.54
N GLY A 118 16.39 -4.94 9.74
CA GLY A 118 17.58 -5.48 10.39
C GLY A 118 18.07 -4.75 11.64
N VAL A 119 18.06 -3.41 11.66
CA VAL A 119 18.76 -2.65 12.72
C VAL A 119 17.83 -2.12 13.81
N ASP A 120 16.60 -1.73 13.47
CA ASP A 120 15.69 -1.00 14.39
C ASP A 120 14.41 -1.77 14.78
N GLY A 121 14.48 -3.10 14.87
CA GLY A 121 13.35 -3.91 15.37
C GLY A 121 12.06 -3.81 14.54
N GLY A 122 12.17 -3.56 13.23
CA GLY A 122 11.03 -3.49 12.31
C GLY A 122 10.28 -2.16 12.28
N ARG A 123 10.71 -1.15 13.05
CA ARG A 123 10.09 0.20 13.05
C ARG A 123 10.34 1.02 11.78
N ARG A 124 11.29 0.62 10.93
CA ARG A 124 11.63 1.37 9.73
C ARG A 124 10.66 1.02 8.60
N ARG A 125 10.24 2.03 7.84
CA ARG A 125 9.35 1.90 6.68
C ARG A 125 10.11 1.41 5.47
N ASP A 126 9.44 0.61 4.65
CA ASP A 126 10.00 0.11 3.41
C ASP A 126 10.26 1.25 2.42
N SER A 127 11.26 1.09 1.57
CA SER A 127 11.60 2.04 0.50
C SER A 127 11.20 1.48 -0.86
N ILE A 128 10.98 2.34 -1.84
CA ILE A 128 10.66 1.92 -3.22
C ILE A 128 11.90 2.14 -4.07
N ILE A 129 12.33 1.14 -4.83
CA ILE A 129 13.37 1.30 -5.84
C ILE A 129 12.73 1.30 -7.23
N LEU A 130 13.09 2.28 -8.04
CA LEU A 130 12.65 2.44 -9.43
C LEU A 130 13.83 2.33 -10.37
N CYS A 131 13.65 1.63 -11.47
CA CYS A 131 14.60 1.56 -12.58
C CYS A 131 14.00 2.18 -13.83
N PHE A 132 14.80 3.01 -14.51
CA PHE A 132 14.44 3.72 -15.74
C PHE A 132 15.37 3.28 -16.89
N GLU A 133 15.12 3.83 -18.07
CA GLU A 133 15.99 3.67 -19.25
C GLU A 133 17.44 4.09 -18.96
N ASP A 134 18.39 3.49 -19.67
CA ASP A 134 19.85 3.72 -19.55
C ASP A 134 20.45 3.39 -18.17
N ALA A 135 19.97 2.33 -17.52
CA ALA A 135 20.49 1.87 -16.23
C ALA A 135 20.40 2.91 -15.10
N LYS A 136 19.45 3.85 -15.21
CA LYS A 136 19.17 4.83 -14.15
C LYS A 136 18.31 4.17 -13.08
N MET A 137 18.64 4.40 -11.81
CA MET A 137 17.84 3.95 -10.67
C MET A 137 17.62 5.08 -9.67
N SER A 138 16.51 5.02 -8.93
CA SER A 138 16.18 5.96 -7.87
C SER A 138 15.55 5.21 -6.69
N VAL A 139 15.90 5.61 -5.48
CA VAL A 139 15.32 5.08 -4.24
C VAL A 139 14.45 6.16 -3.61
N LEU A 140 13.21 5.79 -3.30
CA LEU A 140 12.20 6.66 -2.72
C LEU A 140 11.87 6.20 -1.30
N GLU A 141 11.84 7.15 -0.38
CA GLU A 141 11.37 6.98 0.99
C GLU A 141 10.18 7.89 1.25
N PHE A 142 9.25 7.46 2.10
CA PHE A 142 8.13 8.29 2.53
C PHE A 142 8.57 9.29 3.60
N ASP A 143 8.26 10.57 3.38
CA ASP A 143 8.51 11.68 4.29
C ASP A 143 7.18 12.17 4.89
N ASP A 144 7.08 12.12 6.21
CA ASP A 144 5.90 12.55 6.97
C ASP A 144 5.72 14.07 6.93
N ALA A 145 6.81 14.84 6.82
CA ALA A 145 6.72 16.29 6.81
C ALA A 145 5.97 16.80 5.58
N THR A 146 6.12 16.11 4.45
CA THR A 146 5.48 16.46 3.17
C THR A 146 4.32 15.56 2.81
N HIS A 147 4.04 14.52 3.62
CA HIS A 147 3.11 13.43 3.29
C HIS A 147 3.32 12.90 1.86
N GLY A 148 4.57 12.61 1.50
CA GLY A 148 4.94 12.29 0.13
C GLY A 148 6.25 11.52 0.01
N LEU A 149 6.58 11.10 -1.21
CA LEU A 149 7.81 10.40 -1.53
C LEU A 149 8.95 11.39 -1.80
N ARG A 150 10.13 11.09 -1.24
CA ARG A 150 11.37 11.82 -1.48
C ARG A 150 12.46 10.88 -1.97
N THR A 151 13.28 11.39 -2.87
CA THR A 151 14.50 10.72 -3.34
C THR A 151 15.59 10.78 -2.27
N ARG A 152 16.25 9.65 -2.03
CA ARG A 152 17.47 9.55 -1.22
C ARG A 152 18.71 9.32 -2.08
#